data_AF-A0A0F2JEC5-F1
#
_entry.id   AF-A0A0F2JEC5-F1
#
_cell.length_a   1.000
_cell.length_b   1.000
_cell.length_c   1.000
_cell.angle_alpha   90.00
_cell.angle_beta   90.00
_cell.angle_gamma   90.00
#
_symmetry.space_group_name_H-M   'P 1'
#
loop_
_entity.id
_entity.type
_entity.pdbx_description
1 polymer ?
#
loop_
_entity_poly.entity_id
_entity_poly.type
_entity_poly.pdbx_seq_one_letter_code
_entity_poly.pdbx_strand_id
1 'polypeptide(L)' 'MNEKEPWNDEKHQYIEQQDLILQFNEVEKKLADLKARWPFHSVQPKMVAEREDLEEERDRLLRLINPA' A
#
# COMPACT_ATOMS: atom_id res chain seq x y z
N MET A 1 -12.82 38.23 -14.90
CA MET A 1 -13.15 37.09 -14.03
C MET A 1 -12.12 36.00 -14.30
N ASN A 2 -11.44 35.48 -13.29
CA ASN A 2 -10.60 34.29 -13.44
C ASN A 2 -11.19 33.26 -12.50
N GLU A 3 -12.23 32.58 -12.99
CA GLU A 3 -12.95 31.53 -12.29
C GLU A 3 -12.03 30.30 -12.27
N LYS A 4 -11.19 30.19 -11.24
CA LYS A 4 -10.59 28.90 -10.93
C LYS A 4 -11.73 28.01 -10.46
N GLU A 5 -12.14 27.09 -11.32
CA GLU A 5 -13.15 26.09 -11.02
C GLU A 5 -12.69 25.25 -9.83
N PRO A 6 -13.39 25.27 -8.69
CA PRO A 6 -12.94 24.61 -7.45
C PRO A 6 -12.97 23.07 -7.51
N TRP A 7 -13.56 22.50 -8.57
CA TRP A 7 -13.84 21.06 -8.69
C TRP A 7 -12.68 20.22 -9.22
N ASN A 8 -11.56 20.84 -9.61
CA ASN A 8 -10.41 20.12 -10.16
C ASN A 8 -9.52 19.50 -9.08
N ASP A 9 -9.40 20.17 -7.93
CA ASP A 9 -8.53 19.75 -6.84
C ASP A 9 -9.13 18.55 -6.06
N GLU A 10 -10.45 18.53 -5.85
CA GLU A 10 -11.16 17.44 -5.17
C GLU A 10 -11.10 16.12 -5.94
N LYS A 11 -11.17 16.18 -7.28
CA LYS A 11 -11.07 14.99 -8.14
C LYS A 11 -9.68 14.37 -8.10
N HIS A 12 -8.63 15.19 -8.10
CA HIS A 12 -7.25 14.71 -7.99
C HIS A 12 -7.04 14.02 -6.64
N GLN A 13 -7.47 14.64 -5.56
CA GLN A 13 -7.35 14.07 -4.21
C GLN A 13 -8.08 12.72 -4.07
N TYR A 14 -9.27 12.60 -4.68
CA TYR A 14 -10.01 11.33 -4.67
C TYR A 14 -9.31 10.21 -5.45
N ILE A 15 -8.77 10.52 -6.63
CA ILE A 15 -8.01 9.55 -7.44
C ILE A 15 -6.76 9.09 -6.68
N GLU A 16 -6.03 10.02 -6.07
CA GLU A 16 -4.85 9.71 -5.24
C GLU A 16 -5.20 8.80 -4.07
N GLN A 17 -6.33 9.04 -3.38
CA GLN A 17 -6.78 8.20 -2.28
C GLN A 17 -7.17 6.79 -2.74
N GLN A 18 -7.85 6.66 -3.88
CA GLN A 18 -8.19 5.36 -4.46
C GLN A 18 -6.93 4.57 -4.87
N ASP A 19 -5.95 5.25 -5.46
CA ASP A 19 -4.69 4.64 -5.86
C ASP A 19 -3.89 4.15 -4.65
N LEU A 20 -3.87 4.90 -3.55
CA LEU A 20 -3.24 4.47 -2.29
C LEU A 20 -3.91 3.22 -1.71
N ILE A 21 -5.24 3.17 -1.72
CA ILE A 21 -6.00 1.99 -1.26
C ILE A 21 -5.73 0.78 -2.16
N LEU A 22 -5.67 0.98 -3.48
CA LEU A 22 -5.35 -0.09 -4.42
C LEU A 22 -3.94 -0.64 -4.19
N GLN A 23 -2.94 0.24 -4.02
CA GLN A 23 -1.58 -0.15 -3.69
C GLN A 23 -1.50 -0.92 -2.37
N PHE A 24 -2.21 -0.46 -1.34
CA PHE A 24 -2.28 -1.14 -0.05
C PHE A 24 -2.83 -2.56 -0.18
N ASN A 25 -3.94 -2.74 -0.92
CA ASN A 25 -4.54 -4.05 -1.14
C ASN A 25 -3.60 -4.99 -1.92
N GLU A 26 -2.85 -4.48 -2.89
CA GLU A 26 -1.87 -5.28 -3.64
C GLU A 26 -0.69 -5.72 -2.75
N VAL A 27 -0.23 -4.86 -1.83
CA VAL A 27 0.81 -5.22 -0.85
C VAL A 27 0.30 -6.28 0.13
N GLU A 28 -0.91 -6.12 0.66
CA GLU A 28 -1.55 -7.11 1.54
C GLU A 28 -1.73 -8.47 0.86
N LYS A 29 -2.12 -8.46 -0.42
CA LYS A 29 -2.24 -9.69 -1.22
C LYS A 29 -0.89 -10.38 -1.38
N LYS A 30 0.17 -9.64 -1.70
CA LYS A 30 1.54 -10.20 -1.79
C LYS A 30 2.01 -10.77 -0.46
N LEU A 31 1.70 -10.10 0.66
CA LEU A 31 2.00 -10.61 2.00
C LEU A 31 1.26 -11.91 2.29
N ALA A 32 -0.03 -12.00 1.95
CA ALA A 32 -0.82 -13.21 2.11
C ALA A 32 -0.24 -14.38 1.29
N ASP A 33 0.10 -14.14 0.02
CA ASP A 33 0.71 -15.14 -0.86
C ASP A 33 2.11 -15.57 -0.38
N LEU A 34 2.91 -14.65 0.16
CA LEU A 34 4.22 -14.94 0.73
C LEU A 34 4.09 -15.78 2.01
N LYS A 35 3.14 -15.42 2.89
CA LYS A 35 2.83 -16.16 4.12
C LYS A 35 2.25 -17.55 3.83
N ALA A 36 1.46 -17.70 2.77
CA ALA A 36 0.92 -19.00 2.34
C ALA A 36 2.02 -19.95 1.86
N ARG A 37 3.08 -19.42 1.22
CA ARG A 37 4.25 -20.18 0.76
C ARG A 37 5.33 -20.33 1.84
N TRP A 38 5.08 -19.88 3.07
CA TRP A 38 6.10 -19.81 4.11
C TRP A 38 6.55 -21.20 4.57
N PRO A 39 7.84 -21.55 4.46
CA PRO A 39 8.33 -22.85 4.89
C PRO A 39 8.26 -22.98 6.42
N PHE A 40 7.77 -24.13 6.92
CA PHE A 40 7.64 -24.37 8.36
C PHE A 40 8.99 -24.54 9.09
N HIS A 41 10.02 -24.99 8.37
CA HIS A 41 11.30 -25.38 9.00
C HIS A 41 12.55 -24.69 8.43
N SER A 42 12.48 -24.12 7.23
CA SER A 42 13.65 -23.47 6.62
C SER A 42 13.20 -22.30 5.75
N VAL A 43 13.00 -21.17 6.40
CA VAL A 43 12.67 -19.91 5.71
C VAL A 43 13.94 -19.38 5.08
N GLN A 44 13.90 -19.12 3.78
CA GLN A 44 15.05 -18.51 3.11
C GLN A 44 15.19 -17.04 3.57
N PRO A 45 16.41 -16.55 3.83
CA PRO A 45 16.63 -15.15 4.21
C PRO A 45 15.98 -14.15 3.24
N LYS A 46 15.97 -14.48 1.95
CA LYS A 46 15.29 -13.68 0.91
C LYS A 46 13.78 -13.54 1.16
N MET A 47 13.11 -14.59 1.64
CA MET A 47 11.68 -14.52 1.96
C MET A 47 11.41 -13.68 3.21
N VAL A 48 12.36 -13.65 4.16
CA VAL A 48 12.28 -12.78 5.33
C VAL A 48 12.40 -11.32 4.89
N ALA A 49 13.44 -10.99 4.12
CA ALA A 49 13.63 -9.65 3.58
C ALA A 49 12.42 -9.19 2.75
N GLU A 50 11.91 -10.04 1.85
CA GLU A 50 10.72 -9.74 1.05
C GLU A 50 9.49 -9.47 1.93
N ARG A 51 9.33 -10.19 3.05
CA ARG A 51 8.23 -9.94 3.99
C ARG A 51 8.40 -8.62 4.72
N GLU A 52 9.61 -8.33 5.19
CA GLU A 52 9.92 -7.08 5.90
C GLU A 52 9.68 -5.86 4.99
N ASP A 53 10.16 -5.90 3.74
CA ASP A 53 9.94 -4.84 2.74
C ASP A 53 8.44 -4.61 2.50
N LEU A 54 7.65 -5.68 2.35
CA LEU A 54 6.22 -5.59 2.13
C LEU A 54 5.47 -5.09 3.38
N GLU A 55 5.88 -5.50 4.58
CA GLU A 55 5.30 -5.03 5.85
C GLU A 55 5.59 -3.54 6.08
N GLU A 56 6.80 -3.07 5.75
CA GLU A 56 7.17 -1.66 5.81
C GLU A 56 6.36 -0.81 4.80
N GLU A 57 6.22 -1.27 3.55
CA GLU A 57 5.42 -0.55 2.56
C GLU A 57 3.94 -0.51 2.94
N ARG A 58 3.39 -1.59 3.48
CA ARG A 58 2.02 -1.61 4.01
C ARG A 58 1.85 -0.55 5.08
N ASP A 59 2.76 -0.48 6.05
CA ASP A 59 2.68 0.47 7.16
C ASP A 59 2.82 1.91 6.68
N ARG A 60 3.68 2.14 5.67
CA ARG A 60 3.80 3.44 5.00
C ARG A 60 2.49 3.84 4.33
N LEU A 61 1.88 2.95 3.54
CA LEU A 61 0.60 3.21 2.85
C LEU A 61 -0.53 3.44 3.87
N LEU A 62 -0.56 2.67 4.96
CA LEU A 62 -1.56 2.85 6.01
C LEU A 62 -1.48 4.24 6.66
N ARG A 63 -0.26 4.75 6.91
CA ARG A 63 -0.06 6.12 7.44
C ARG A 63 -0.50 7.21 6.46
N LEU A 64 -0.40 6.96 5.15
CA LEU A 64 -0.86 7.89 4.11
C LEU A 64 -2.38 7.87 3.98
N ILE A 65 -3.00 6.71 4.12
CA ILE A 65 -4.47 6.55 4.05
C ILE A 65 -5.14 7.09 5.32
N ASN A 66 -4.54 6.82 6.49
CA ASN A 66 -5.04 7.23 7.79
C ASN A 66 -3.98 8.05 8.55
N PRO A 67 -3.75 9.32 8.16
CA PRO A 67 -2.96 10.24 8.95
C PRO A 67 -3.69 10.50 10.26
N ALA A 68 -3.05 10.17 11.38
CA ALA A 68 -3.59 10.37 12.73
C ALA A 68 -3.87 11.84 13.05
#